data_AF-A0A2V8RBG5-F1
#
_entry.id   AF-A0A2V8RBG5-F1
#
_cell.length_a   1.000
_cell.length_b   1.000
_cell.length_c   1.000
_cell.angle_alpha   90.00
_cell.angle_beta   90.00
_cell.angle_gamma   90.00
#
_symmetry.space_group_name_H-M   'P 1'
#
loop_
_entity.id
_entity.type
_entity.pdbx_description
1 polymer ?
#
loop_
_entity_poly.entity_id
_entity_poly.type
_entity_poly.pdbx_seq_one_letter_code
_entity_poly.pdbx_strand_id
1 'polypeptide(L)'
;MKRQINAGRITLLVGAIAVGLALSTARLTQPAKADAEKNALTVQAEASQGSAEPGNTLPANFLVIVTDESGAPVVGLDQSNFQIINHFRLPEQTCGFSNRISSFHDVHTGAYQIQVDLNPAIPGCAWVQGDYLSQIAVSDSPKRGQTAAKLSVRN
;
A
#
# COMPACT_ATOMS: atom_id res chain seq x y z
N MET A 1 13.40 83.24 -12.66
CA MET A 1 12.92 84.10 -13.76
C MET A 1 11.83 83.36 -14.52
N LYS A 2 10.62 83.94 -14.60
CA LYS A 2 9.43 83.37 -15.27
C LYS A 2 9.59 83.35 -16.78
N ARG A 3 8.96 82.38 -17.46
CA ARG A 3 8.18 82.64 -18.69
C ARG A 3 7.14 81.54 -18.93
N GLN A 4 5.87 81.92 -18.81
CA GLN A 4 4.68 81.22 -19.30
C GLN A 4 4.72 81.11 -20.83
N ILE A 5 4.13 80.06 -21.41
CA ILE A 5 3.23 80.19 -22.57
C ILE A 5 2.08 79.19 -22.43
N ASN A 6 0.87 79.71 -22.65
CA ASN A 6 -0.44 79.08 -22.57
C ASN A 6 -0.91 78.78 -24.02
N ALA A 7 -1.50 77.61 -24.27
CA ALA A 7 -2.43 77.32 -25.37
C ALA A 7 -2.87 75.85 -25.19
N GLY A 8 -4.12 75.49 -24.92
CA GLY A 8 -5.31 75.92 -25.65
C GLY A 8 -5.72 74.78 -26.59
N ARG A 9 -6.58 73.89 -26.09
CA ARG A 9 -7.19 72.68 -26.69
C ARG A 9 -7.48 72.72 -28.20
N ILE A 10 -7.47 71.53 -28.84
CA ILE A 10 -8.48 70.97 -29.79
C ILE A 10 -8.01 69.54 -30.21
N THR A 11 -8.64 68.43 -29.76
CA THR A 11 -9.71 67.60 -30.44
C THR A 11 -9.10 66.62 -31.49
N LEU A 12 -9.37 65.31 -31.65
CA LEU A 12 -10.38 64.33 -31.23
C LEU A 12 -9.79 62.89 -31.36
N LEU A 13 -10.49 61.91 -30.77
CA LEU A 13 -10.25 60.46 -30.64
C LEU A 13 -9.90 59.65 -31.91
N VAL A 14 -9.08 58.59 -31.72
CA VAL A 14 -9.33 57.23 -32.26
C VAL A 14 -8.93 56.18 -31.19
N GLY A 15 -9.78 55.17 -31.01
CA GLY A 15 -9.87 54.29 -29.85
C GLY A 15 -8.69 53.35 -29.57
N ALA A 16 -8.46 53.10 -28.29
CA ALA A 16 -7.52 52.11 -27.79
C ALA A 16 -8.22 50.76 -27.61
N ILE A 17 -7.77 49.76 -28.37
CA ILE A 17 -8.03 48.34 -28.12
C ILE A 17 -7.15 47.95 -26.92
N ALA A 18 -7.76 47.65 -25.78
CA ALA A 18 -7.10 46.96 -24.67
C ALA A 18 -7.73 45.58 -24.52
N VAL A 19 -7.09 44.58 -25.11
CA VAL A 19 -7.36 43.16 -24.85
C VAL A 19 -6.89 42.90 -23.42
N GLY A 20 -7.83 42.92 -22.47
CA GLY A 20 -7.58 42.49 -21.10
C GLY A 20 -7.50 40.97 -21.05
N LEU A 21 -6.28 40.43 -20.97
CA LEU A 21 -6.04 39.03 -20.61
C LEU A 21 -6.48 38.83 -19.15
N ALA A 22 -7.66 38.23 -18.94
CA ALA A 22 -8.04 37.75 -17.62
C ALA A 22 -7.20 36.51 -17.28
N LEU A 23 -6.20 36.67 -16.41
CA LEU A 23 -5.50 35.55 -15.80
C LEU A 23 -6.45 34.88 -14.78
N SER A 24 -7.15 33.84 -15.21
CA SER A 24 -7.89 32.95 -14.31
C SER A 24 -6.89 32.27 -13.37
N THR A 25 -6.85 32.69 -12.11
CA THR A 25 -6.20 31.93 -11.03
C THR A 25 -7.12 30.77 -10.64
N ALA A 26 -7.11 29.72 -11.47
CA ALA A 26 -7.68 28.44 -11.06
C ALA A 26 -6.84 27.90 -9.89
N ARG A 27 -7.29 28.14 -8.65
CA ARG A 27 -6.84 27.34 -7.51
C ARG A 27 -7.40 25.94 -7.73
N LEU A 28 -6.56 25.03 -8.21
CA LEU A 28 -6.81 23.61 -8.13
C LEU A 28 -6.91 23.27 -6.64
N THR A 29 -8.14 23.14 -6.12
CA THR A 29 -8.37 22.42 -4.86
C THR A 29 -7.90 21.00 -5.08
N GLN A 30 -6.67 20.73 -4.68
CA GLN A 30 -6.10 19.39 -4.61
C GLN A 30 -6.93 18.62 -3.58
N PRO A 31 -7.58 17.49 -3.94
CA PRO A 31 -8.33 16.71 -2.97
C PRO A 31 -7.36 16.23 -1.87
N ALA A 32 -7.82 16.30 -0.62
CA ALA A 32 -7.04 16.12 0.59
C ALA A 32 -6.20 14.84 0.59
N LYS A 33 -4.89 14.98 0.40
CA LYS A 33 -3.90 13.91 0.68
C LYS A 33 -3.51 13.84 2.16
N ALA A 34 -3.88 14.86 2.95
CA ALA A 34 -3.43 15.04 4.33
C ALA A 34 -4.21 14.23 5.38
N ASP A 35 -5.45 13.81 5.09
CA ASP A 35 -6.25 13.03 6.03
C ASP A 35 -6.10 11.50 5.85
N ALA A 36 -5.55 11.06 4.71
CA ALA A 36 -5.25 9.65 4.45
C ALA A 36 -4.01 9.17 5.23
N GLU A 37 -3.11 10.07 5.62
CA GLU A 37 -1.87 9.72 6.35
C GLU A 37 -2.12 9.38 7.82
N LYS A 38 -3.17 9.91 8.46
CA LYS A 38 -3.48 9.65 9.89
C LYS A 38 -4.09 8.28 10.18
N ASN A 39 -4.24 7.44 9.16
CA ASN A 39 -4.84 6.11 9.24
C ASN A 39 -4.00 5.06 8.50
N ALA A 40 -2.70 5.30 8.32
CA ALA A 40 -1.81 4.38 7.64
C ALA A 40 -1.07 3.47 8.62
N LEU A 41 -1.10 2.16 8.39
CA LEU A 41 -0.18 1.21 9.01
C LEU A 41 1.02 1.05 8.09
N THR A 42 2.23 1.09 8.67
CA THR A 42 3.44 0.64 7.98
C THR A 42 3.56 -0.86 8.22
N VAL A 43 3.59 -1.63 7.13
CA VAL A 43 3.67 -3.10 7.18
C VAL A 43 4.94 -3.54 6.47
N GLN A 44 5.73 -4.37 7.13
CA GLN A 44 6.88 -5.06 6.55
C GLN A 44 6.69 -6.55 6.74
N ALA A 45 7.11 -7.36 5.78
CA ALA A 45 6.94 -8.80 5.87
C ALA A 45 8.11 -9.54 5.24
N GLU A 46 8.51 -10.62 5.91
CA GLU A 46 9.46 -11.59 5.41
C GLU A 46 8.80 -12.96 5.40
N ALA A 47 9.13 -13.78 4.40
CA ALA A 47 8.61 -15.13 4.28
C ALA A 47 9.75 -16.15 4.25
N SER A 48 9.51 -17.31 4.85
CA SER A 48 10.45 -18.42 4.90
C SER A 48 9.72 -19.73 4.63
N GLN A 49 10.39 -20.66 3.95
CA GLN A 49 9.81 -21.97 3.64
C GLN A 49 9.39 -22.73 4.90
N GLY A 50 10.05 -22.53 6.04
CA GLY A 50 9.70 -23.27 7.25
C GLY A 50 9.76 -24.78 7.01
N SER A 51 8.62 -25.45 7.15
CA SER A 51 8.46 -26.88 6.87
C SER A 51 7.84 -27.18 5.50
N ALA A 52 7.45 -26.15 4.75
CA ALA A 52 6.95 -26.30 3.39
C ALA A 52 8.07 -26.76 2.45
N GLU A 53 7.86 -27.90 1.81
CA GLU A 53 8.78 -28.49 0.85
C GLU A 53 8.00 -29.07 -0.33
N PRO A 54 8.58 -29.14 -1.53
CA PRO A 54 7.91 -29.70 -2.69
C PRO A 54 7.34 -31.10 -2.39
N GLY A 55 6.05 -31.29 -2.69
CA GLY A 55 5.35 -32.55 -2.47
C GLY A 55 4.67 -32.70 -1.10
N ASN A 56 4.86 -31.78 -0.16
CA ASN A 56 4.15 -31.78 1.12
C ASN A 56 3.09 -30.66 1.22
N THR A 57 2.32 -30.62 2.31
CA THR A 57 1.34 -29.57 2.63
C THR A 57 1.65 -28.87 3.95
N LEU A 58 2.87 -29.04 4.47
CA LEU A 58 3.27 -28.51 5.76
C LEU A 58 3.38 -26.98 5.74
N PRO A 59 3.32 -26.30 6.90
CA PRO A 59 3.24 -24.85 6.90
C PRO A 59 4.53 -24.14 6.46
N ALA A 60 4.36 -23.02 5.74
CA ALA A 60 5.35 -21.99 5.51
C ALA A 60 5.16 -20.84 6.51
N ASN A 61 6.22 -20.06 6.75
CA ASN A 61 6.25 -19.03 7.77
C ASN A 61 6.28 -17.62 7.16
N PHE A 62 5.56 -16.70 7.80
CA PHE A 62 5.59 -15.27 7.56
C PHE A 62 5.87 -14.53 8.87
N LEU A 63 6.85 -13.64 8.86
CA LEU A 63 7.06 -12.64 9.90
C LEU A 63 6.50 -11.33 9.39
N VAL A 64 5.54 -10.74 10.10
CA VAL A 64 4.95 -9.45 9.75
C VAL A 64 5.22 -8.45 10.86
N ILE A 65 5.81 -7.31 10.52
CA ILE A 65 6.03 -6.18 11.43
C ILE A 65 5.03 -5.09 11.09
N VAL A 66 4.30 -4.62 12.08
CA VAL A 66 3.30 -3.55 11.94
C VAL A 66 3.66 -2.40 12.88
N THR A 67 3.82 -1.22 12.31
CA THR A 67 3.99 0.03 13.06
C THR A 67 2.96 1.06 12.63
N ASP A 68 2.66 2.01 13.51
CA ASP A 68 1.88 3.18 13.14
C ASP A 68 2.72 4.23 12.40
N GLU A 69 2.09 5.35 12.05
CA GLU A 69 2.73 6.50 11.41
C GLU A 69 3.88 7.13 12.20
N SER A 70 3.93 6.93 13.53
CA SER A 70 5.02 7.40 14.39
C SER A 70 6.18 6.41 14.50
N GLY A 71 6.03 5.21 13.93
CA GLY A 71 6.96 4.10 14.06
C GLY A 71 6.77 3.29 15.36
N ALA A 72 5.73 3.58 16.14
CA ALA A 72 5.43 2.79 17.34
C ALA A 72 4.86 1.42 16.94
N PRO A 73 5.19 0.35 17.68
CA PRO A 73 4.67 -0.98 17.39
C PRO A 73 3.16 -1.04 17.60
N VAL A 74 2.44 -1.62 16.64
CA VAL A 74 1.00 -1.90 16.77
C VAL A 74 0.85 -3.31 17.30
N VAL A 75 0.30 -3.45 18.52
CA VAL A 75 0.13 -4.71 19.25
C VAL A 75 -1.35 -5.04 19.43
N GLY A 76 -1.68 -6.30 19.76
CA GLY A 76 -3.04 -6.73 20.07
C GLY A 76 -3.93 -6.93 18.85
N LEU A 77 -3.35 -6.98 17.64
CA LEU A 77 -4.08 -7.42 16.45
C LEU A 77 -4.28 -8.95 16.52
N ASP A 78 -5.43 -9.40 16.03
CA ASP A 78 -5.76 -10.81 15.90
C ASP A 78 -5.67 -11.27 14.43
N GLN A 79 -5.81 -12.58 14.21
CA GLN A 79 -5.75 -13.17 12.87
C GLN A 79 -6.73 -12.53 11.87
N SER A 80 -7.90 -12.05 12.32
CA SER A 80 -8.91 -11.45 11.44
C SER A 80 -8.48 -10.11 10.86
N ASN A 81 -7.49 -9.45 11.47
CA ASN A 81 -6.90 -8.23 10.95
C ASN A 81 -5.99 -8.49 9.73
N PHE A 82 -5.61 -9.74 9.45
CA PHE A 82 -4.61 -10.08 8.43
C PHE A 82 -5.24 -10.83 7.26
N GLN A 83 -4.78 -10.48 6.05
CA GLN A 83 -5.00 -11.26 4.84
C GLN A 83 -3.63 -11.55 4.20
N ILE A 84 -3.39 -12.82 3.87
CA ILE A 84 -2.19 -13.26 3.16
C ILE A 84 -2.64 -13.87 1.84
N ILE A 85 -2.36 -13.18 0.75
CA ILE A 85 -2.87 -13.53 -0.58
C ILE A 85 -1.68 -13.95 -1.43
N ASN A 86 -1.68 -15.22 -1.87
CA ASN A 86 -0.75 -15.66 -2.90
C ASN A 86 -1.20 -15.12 -4.26
N HIS A 87 -0.30 -14.42 -4.93
CA HIS A 87 -0.46 -13.95 -6.29
C HIS A 87 0.28 -14.88 -7.25
N PHE A 88 -0.35 -15.10 -8.41
CA PHE A 88 0.12 -15.98 -9.47
C PHE A 88 0.16 -17.46 -9.06
N ARG A 89 -0.04 -18.31 -10.07
CA ARG A 89 0.06 -19.76 -9.93
C ARG A 89 1.38 -20.20 -10.55
N LEU A 90 2.10 -21.08 -9.86
CA LEU A 90 3.28 -21.74 -10.42
C LEU A 90 2.84 -22.88 -11.37
N PRO A 91 3.66 -23.25 -12.36
CA PRO A 91 3.45 -24.49 -13.10
C PRO A 91 3.24 -25.67 -12.14
N GLU A 92 2.34 -26.60 -12.50
CA GLU A 92 2.04 -27.82 -11.72
C GLU A 92 1.38 -27.60 -10.35
N GLN A 93 1.16 -26.35 -9.92
CA GLN A 93 0.49 -26.05 -8.68
C GLN A 93 -1.02 -26.34 -8.76
N THR A 94 -1.50 -27.30 -7.97
CA THR A 94 -2.91 -27.68 -7.91
C THR A 94 -3.75 -26.76 -7.01
N CYS A 95 -3.14 -26.13 -6.00
CA CYS A 95 -3.81 -25.33 -4.97
C CYS A 95 -2.90 -24.23 -4.42
N GLY A 96 -3.43 -23.26 -3.68
CA GLY A 96 -2.65 -22.20 -3.03
C GLY A 96 -3.00 -22.04 -1.55
N PHE A 97 -2.25 -21.18 -0.86
CA PHE A 97 -2.39 -20.93 0.58
C PHE A 97 -3.17 -19.65 0.92
N SER A 98 -3.74 -18.93 -0.07
CA SER A 98 -4.37 -17.63 0.18
C SER A 98 -5.38 -17.70 1.34
N ASN A 99 -5.14 -16.88 2.37
CA ASN A 99 -5.87 -16.79 3.63
C ASN A 99 -6.03 -18.10 4.42
N ARG A 100 -5.20 -19.10 4.14
CA ARG A 100 -5.08 -20.31 4.96
C ARG A 100 -4.07 -20.12 6.07
N ILE A 101 -4.43 -19.31 7.06
CA ILE A 101 -3.61 -19.13 8.25
C ILE A 101 -3.85 -20.32 9.18
N SER A 102 -2.83 -21.15 9.37
CA SER A 102 -2.87 -22.34 10.23
C SER A 102 -2.37 -22.08 11.65
N SER A 103 -1.56 -21.04 11.83
CA SER A 103 -1.09 -20.56 13.13
C SER A 103 -0.89 -19.04 13.09
N PHE A 104 -1.20 -18.38 14.20
CA PHE A 104 -1.04 -16.94 14.39
C PHE A 104 -0.60 -16.66 15.81
N HIS A 105 0.43 -15.82 15.97
CA HIS A 105 0.96 -15.44 17.27
C HIS A 105 1.44 -13.98 17.28
N ASP A 106 0.88 -13.18 18.20
CA ASP A 106 1.35 -11.83 18.51
C ASP A 106 2.49 -11.90 19.53
N VAL A 107 3.68 -11.43 19.15
CA VAL A 107 4.87 -11.41 20.01
C VAL A 107 4.88 -10.16 20.92
N HIS A 108 3.86 -9.30 20.85
CA HIS A 108 3.67 -8.09 21.65
C HIS A 108 4.77 -7.04 21.45
N THR A 109 5.42 -7.06 20.29
CA THR A 109 6.48 -6.11 19.89
C THR A 109 6.15 -5.40 18.57
N GLY A 110 4.90 -5.54 18.08
CA GLY A 110 4.52 -5.18 16.71
C GLY A 110 4.88 -6.25 15.69
N ALA A 111 5.50 -7.36 16.13
CA ALA A 111 5.82 -8.52 15.31
C ALA A 111 4.76 -9.62 15.47
N TYR A 112 4.33 -10.14 14.33
CA TYR A 112 3.34 -11.21 14.20
C TYR A 112 3.96 -12.38 13.47
N GLN A 113 3.88 -13.56 14.07
CA GLN A 113 4.29 -14.83 13.48
C GLN A 113 3.06 -15.50 12.89
N ILE A 114 3.07 -15.71 11.59
CA ILE A 114 1.94 -16.29 10.87
C ILE A 114 2.43 -17.50 10.09
N GLN A 115 1.73 -18.62 10.23
CA GLN A 115 1.95 -19.78 9.39
C GLN A 115 0.80 -19.93 8.40
N VAL A 116 1.16 -20.26 7.16
CA VAL A 116 0.19 -20.61 6.12
C VAL A 116 0.47 -22.01 5.60
N ASP A 117 -0.57 -22.74 5.29
CA ASP A 117 -0.48 -24.10 4.76
C ASP A 117 -1.33 -24.26 3.50
N LEU A 118 -1.21 -25.42 2.87
CA LEU A 118 -2.01 -25.79 1.71
C LEU A 118 -3.18 -26.65 2.12
N ASN A 119 -4.23 -26.71 1.29
CA ASN A 119 -5.43 -27.46 1.62
C ASN A 119 -5.28 -28.97 1.39
N PRO A 120 -5.09 -29.80 2.44
CA PRO A 120 -4.88 -31.23 2.26
C PRO A 120 -6.15 -31.93 1.74
N ALA A 121 -7.32 -31.30 1.83
CA ALA A 121 -8.57 -31.86 1.30
C ALA A 121 -8.67 -31.77 -0.23
N ILE A 122 -7.80 -31.01 -0.90
CA ILE A 122 -7.76 -30.93 -2.37
C ILE A 122 -6.82 -32.04 -2.88
N PRO A 123 -7.29 -33.02 -3.67
CA PRO A 123 -6.43 -34.06 -4.22
C PRO A 123 -5.28 -33.48 -5.04
N GLY A 124 -4.06 -33.97 -4.80
CA GLY A 124 -2.84 -33.48 -5.48
C GLY A 124 -2.40 -32.08 -5.06
N CYS A 125 -2.96 -31.54 -3.97
CA CYS A 125 -2.50 -30.29 -3.38
C CYS A 125 -1.20 -30.51 -2.61
N ALA A 126 -0.13 -29.89 -3.09
CA ALA A 126 1.18 -29.91 -2.47
C ALA A 126 1.95 -28.65 -2.89
N TRP A 127 2.97 -28.31 -2.12
CA TRP A 127 3.90 -27.27 -2.52
C TRP A 127 4.65 -27.71 -3.77
N VAL A 128 4.94 -26.74 -4.62
CA VAL A 128 5.77 -26.91 -5.81
C VAL A 128 6.97 -26.00 -5.64
N GLN A 129 8.13 -26.42 -6.14
CA GLN A 129 9.31 -25.58 -6.12
C GLN A 129 9.08 -24.27 -6.88
N GLY A 130 9.43 -23.14 -6.27
CA GLY A 130 9.35 -21.84 -6.92
C GLY A 130 9.22 -20.67 -5.95
N ASP A 131 9.02 -19.49 -6.51
CA ASP A 131 8.84 -18.24 -5.76
C ASP A 131 7.36 -17.87 -5.76
N TYR A 132 6.74 -17.98 -4.59
CA TYR A 132 5.38 -17.54 -4.35
C TYR A 132 5.39 -16.05 -3.96
N LEU A 133 4.69 -15.22 -4.72
CA LEU A 133 4.62 -13.78 -4.49
C LEU A 133 3.36 -13.46 -3.71
N SER A 134 3.51 -13.01 -2.47
CA SER A 134 2.40 -12.79 -1.56
C SER A 134 2.15 -11.32 -1.33
N GLN A 135 0.88 -10.93 -1.22
CA GLN A 135 0.47 -9.68 -0.61
C GLN A 135 0.02 -9.96 0.83
N ILE A 136 0.45 -9.12 1.76
CA ILE A 136 -0.02 -9.11 3.13
C ILE A 136 -0.76 -7.80 3.33
N ALA A 137 -2.04 -7.87 3.70
CA ALA A 137 -2.85 -6.71 4.04
C ALA A 137 -3.25 -6.77 5.52
N VAL A 138 -3.13 -5.63 6.21
CA VAL A 138 -3.44 -5.48 7.63
C VAL A 138 -4.51 -4.41 7.81
N SER A 139 -5.52 -4.72 8.61
CA SER A 139 -6.71 -3.91 8.78
C SER A 139 -7.15 -3.81 10.24
N ASP A 140 -6.93 -2.65 10.86
CA ASP A 140 -7.34 -2.29 12.21
C ASP A 140 -8.18 -1.01 12.19
N SER A 141 -9.50 -1.14 12.03
CA SER A 141 -10.39 -0.01 11.65
C SER A 141 -10.20 1.26 12.49
N PRO A 142 -9.91 2.43 11.87
CA PRO A 142 -9.90 2.75 10.44
C PRO A 142 -8.53 2.53 9.73
N LYS A 143 -7.49 2.12 10.46
CA LYS A 143 -6.12 2.02 9.97
C LYS A 143 -5.90 0.85 9.02
N ARG A 144 -5.16 1.09 7.94
CA ARG A 144 -4.89 0.08 6.90
C ARG A 144 -3.43 0.15 6.46
N GLY A 145 -2.86 -1.00 6.12
CA GLY A 145 -1.54 -1.08 5.51
C GLY A 145 -1.39 -2.37 4.74
N GLN A 146 -0.43 -2.40 3.82
CA GLN A 146 -0.13 -3.61 3.07
C GLN A 146 1.33 -3.62 2.61
N THR A 147 1.82 -4.82 2.35
CA THR A 147 3.17 -5.05 1.82
C THR A 147 3.18 -6.32 0.97
N ALA A 148 4.32 -6.62 0.36
CA ALA A 148 4.55 -7.85 -0.37
C ALA A 148 5.66 -8.66 0.30
N ALA A 149 5.59 -9.98 0.19
CA ALA A 149 6.66 -10.88 0.60
C ALA A 149 6.85 -11.98 -0.44
N LYS A 150 8.10 -12.47 -0.56
CA LYS A 150 8.44 -13.58 -1.46
C LYS A 150 8.75 -14.82 -0.63
N LEU A 151 7.92 -15.85 -0.78
CA LEU A 151 8.17 -17.17 -0.21
C LEU A 151 8.87 -18.03 -1.26
N SER A 152 10.13 -18.39 -1.01
CA SER A 152 10.89 -19.28 -1.89
C SER A 152 10.80 -20.70 -1.33
N VAL A 153 10.16 -21.62 -2.06
CA VAL A 153 10.15 -23.06 -1.73
C VAL A 153 11.21 -23.75 -2.58
N ARG A 154 12.10 -24.49 -1.93
CA ARG A 154 13.25 -25.17 -2.54
C ARG A 154 13.40 -26.59 -1.96
N ASN A 155 14.11 -27.45 -2.71
CA ASN A 155 14.56 -28.76 -2.25
C ASN A 155 15.80 -28.66 -1.36
#